data_AF-W1QLN0-F1
#
_entry.id   AF-W1QLN0-F1
#
_cell.length_a   1.000
_cell.length_b   1.000
_cell.length_c   1.000
_cell.angle_alpha   90.00
_cell.angle_beta   90.00
_cell.angle_gamma   90.00
#
_symmetry.space_group_name_H-M   'P 1'
#
loop_
_entity.id
_entity.type
_entity.pdbx_description
1 polymer ?
#
loop_
_entity_poly.entity_id
_entity_poly.type
_entity_poly.pdbx_seq_one_letter_code
_entity_poly.pdbx_strand_id
1 'polypeptide(L)'
;MMLIRHFSTAICRCAKVDSSAKSARAIANSIVQNMNSNTLPNKNLATSNSAIDAARYFDSLQAQNFFEHAEYKQLPDDSQFIEKHYDELRHYREKLGKSFGEFGSASELFRELSKFKPKFGSRNTRTVPDTEVLQDMDQLAVVKFDRFINDLAITLRLNGGHLFTLDLLLHNKELFDSFEQEKK
;
A
#
# COMPACT_ATOMS: atom_id res chain seq x y z
N MET A 1 -57.68 7.47 -45.65
CA MET A 1 -57.47 6.26 -44.83
C MET A 1 -56.34 6.52 -43.84
N MET A 2 -56.53 6.05 -42.62
CA MET A 2 -55.78 6.34 -41.39
C MET A 2 -54.34 5.80 -41.35
N LEU A 3 -53.49 6.59 -40.68
CA LEU A 3 -52.33 6.28 -39.81
C LEU A 3 -52.02 4.80 -39.50
N ILE A 4 -50.74 4.41 -39.55
CA ILE A 4 -50.05 3.74 -38.42
C ILE A 4 -48.57 4.19 -38.37
N ARG A 5 -48.20 4.90 -37.29
CA ARG A 5 -46.81 5.16 -36.87
C ARG A 5 -46.37 4.03 -35.95
N HIS A 6 -45.27 3.35 -36.25
CA HIS A 6 -44.64 2.41 -35.32
C HIS A 6 -43.69 3.17 -34.38
N PHE A 7 -44.11 3.37 -33.14
CA PHE A 7 -43.22 3.70 -32.04
C PHE A 7 -42.71 2.40 -31.41
N SER A 8 -41.39 2.19 -31.46
CA SER A 8 -40.71 1.09 -30.78
C SER A 8 -40.47 1.48 -29.32
N THR A 9 -41.23 0.90 -28.41
CA THR A 9 -41.10 1.11 -26.96
C THR A 9 -39.87 0.36 -26.45
N ALA A 10 -38.78 1.07 -26.17
CA ALA A 10 -37.64 0.50 -25.46
C ALA A 10 -38.03 0.23 -24.00
N ILE A 11 -38.14 -1.05 -23.63
CA ILE A 11 -38.35 -1.47 -22.25
C ILE A 11 -37.04 -1.22 -21.49
N CYS A 12 -37.03 -0.16 -20.67
CA CYS A 12 -35.98 0.08 -19.71
C CYS A 12 -36.07 -1.00 -18.61
N ARG A 13 -35.24 -2.05 -18.72
CA ARG A 13 -35.06 -3.04 -17.66
C ARG A 13 -34.14 -2.45 -16.59
N CYS A 14 -34.71 -1.71 -15.63
CA CYS A 14 -34.02 -1.44 -14.37
C CYS A 14 -33.75 -2.78 -13.68
N ALA A 15 -32.49 -3.06 -13.36
CA ALA A 15 -32.09 -4.25 -12.62
C ALA A 15 -32.85 -4.29 -11.28
N LYS A 16 -33.67 -5.32 -11.07
CA LYS A 16 -34.29 -5.58 -9.77
C LYS A 16 -33.19 -6.02 -8.82
N VAL A 17 -32.89 -5.19 -7.84
CA VAL A 17 -32.05 -5.58 -6.69
C VAL A 17 -32.83 -6.64 -5.92
N ASP A 18 -32.33 -7.87 -5.96
CA ASP A 18 -32.92 -8.99 -5.24
C ASP A 18 -32.71 -8.78 -3.73
N SER A 19 -33.77 -8.37 -3.01
CA SER A 19 -33.76 -8.05 -1.58
C SER A 19 -33.81 -9.30 -0.69
N SER A 20 -33.33 -10.44 -1.20
CA SER A 20 -33.12 -11.65 -0.42
C SER A 20 -32.19 -11.35 0.76
N ALA A 21 -32.58 -11.80 1.97
CA ALA A 21 -31.75 -11.69 3.17
C ALA A 21 -30.34 -12.31 2.97
N LYS A 22 -30.20 -13.25 2.02
CA LYS A 22 -28.93 -13.86 1.65
C LYS A 22 -28.04 -12.91 0.83
N SER A 23 -28.63 -12.15 -0.09
CA SER A 23 -27.95 -11.12 -0.88
C SER A 23 -27.57 -9.92 -0.02
N ALA A 24 -28.47 -9.49 0.88
CA ALA A 24 -28.17 -8.44 1.86
C ALA A 24 -27.04 -8.84 2.81
N ARG A 25 -26.99 -10.11 3.26
CA ARG A 25 -25.86 -10.64 4.04
C ARG A 25 -24.57 -10.73 3.23
N ALA A 26 -24.62 -11.08 1.95
CA ALA A 26 -23.42 -11.11 1.10
C ALA A 26 -22.85 -9.69 0.88
N ILE A 27 -23.72 -8.70 0.68
CA ILE A 27 -23.34 -7.28 0.57
C ILE A 27 -22.81 -6.78 1.92
N ALA A 28 -23.50 -7.04 3.03
CA ALA A 28 -23.05 -6.68 4.37
C ALA A 28 -21.70 -7.33 4.71
N ASN A 29 -21.49 -8.60 4.35
CA ASN A 29 -20.22 -9.29 4.55
C ASN A 29 -19.12 -8.72 3.66
N SER A 30 -19.42 -8.31 2.42
CA SER A 30 -18.46 -7.62 1.53
C SER A 30 -18.08 -6.23 2.05
N ILE A 31 -19.05 -5.47 2.58
CA ILE A 31 -18.83 -4.16 3.21
C ILE A 31 -18.02 -4.30 4.50
N VAL A 32 -18.37 -5.27 5.36
CA VAL A 32 -17.65 -5.55 6.61
C VAL A 32 -16.24 -6.10 6.34
N GLN A 33 -16.05 -6.91 5.30
CA GLN A 33 -14.73 -7.32 4.84
C GLN A 33 -13.91 -6.13 4.34
N ASN A 34 -14.52 -5.15 3.66
CA ASN A 34 -13.84 -3.92 3.27
C ASN A 34 -13.45 -3.06 4.48
N MET A 35 -14.31 -2.92 5.49
CA MET A 35 -14.03 -2.12 6.69
C MET A 35 -13.02 -2.78 7.65
N ASN A 36 -13.00 -4.12 7.77
CA ASN A 36 -12.02 -4.83 8.62
C ASN A 36 -10.63 -4.98 7.98
N SER A 37 -10.46 -4.52 6.74
CA SER A 37 -9.27 -4.82 5.94
C SER A 37 -8.19 -3.73 5.97
N ASN A 38 -8.34 -2.70 6.81
CA ASN A 38 -7.23 -1.81 7.19
C ASN A 38 -6.15 -2.51 8.03
N THR A 39 -6.32 -3.80 8.33
CA THR A 39 -5.32 -4.63 8.98
C THR A 39 -4.76 -5.61 7.96
N LEU A 40 -3.44 -5.54 7.72
CA LEU A 40 -2.69 -6.60 7.03
C LEU A 40 -3.09 -7.98 7.58
N PRO A 41 -3.11 -9.05 6.75
CA PRO A 41 -3.53 -10.37 7.20
C PRO A 41 -2.76 -10.79 8.45
N ASN A 42 -3.52 -11.09 9.50
CA ASN A 42 -3.21 -11.84 10.73
C ASN A 42 -1.72 -12.16 10.97
N LYS A 43 -1.14 -11.59 12.04
CA LYS A 43 0.25 -11.73 12.56
C LYS A 43 0.74 -13.17 12.86
N ASN A 44 0.06 -14.21 12.37
CA ASN A 44 0.34 -15.61 12.68
C ASN A 44 1.12 -16.37 11.58
N LEU A 45 1.67 -15.68 10.58
CA LEU A 45 2.63 -16.30 9.67
C LEU A 45 4.04 -15.94 10.11
N ALA A 46 4.77 -16.94 10.62
CA ALA A 46 6.15 -16.87 11.09
C ALA A 46 7.16 -16.64 9.94
N THR A 47 6.91 -15.67 9.08
CA THR A 47 7.92 -15.09 8.19
C THR A 47 8.41 -13.82 8.86
N SER A 48 9.67 -13.82 9.31
CA SER A 48 10.26 -12.68 10.02
C SER A 48 10.40 -11.42 9.18
N ASN A 49 9.85 -11.32 7.97
CA ASN A 49 10.04 -10.21 7.04
C ASN A 49 8.69 -9.64 6.59
N SER A 50 8.31 -8.51 7.21
CA SER A 50 7.11 -7.73 6.90
C SER A 50 6.97 -7.42 5.41
N ALA A 51 8.08 -7.20 4.70
CA ALA A 51 8.05 -6.89 3.27
C ALA A 51 7.68 -8.12 2.43
N ILE A 52 8.12 -9.32 2.82
CA ILE A 52 7.67 -10.56 2.15
C ILE A 52 6.18 -10.78 2.39
N ASP A 53 5.69 -10.51 3.60
CA ASP A 53 4.27 -10.65 3.91
C ASP A 53 3.42 -9.64 3.12
N ALA A 54 3.88 -8.40 3.00
CA ALA A 54 3.27 -7.39 2.13
C ALA A 54 3.27 -7.83 0.67
N ALA A 55 4.37 -8.38 0.15
CA ALA A 55 4.42 -8.89 -1.22
C ALA A 55 3.38 -9.99 -1.48
N ARG A 56 3.30 -10.98 -0.57
CA ARG A 56 2.29 -12.05 -0.66
C ARG A 56 0.86 -11.50 -0.60
N TYR A 57 0.66 -10.49 0.23
CA TYR A 57 -0.63 -9.82 0.33
C TYR A 57 -1.03 -9.16 -1.00
N PHE A 58 -0.13 -8.42 -1.65
CA PHE A 58 -0.42 -7.83 -2.97
C PHE A 58 -0.59 -8.88 -4.08
N ASP A 59 0.16 -9.99 -4.05
CA ASP A 59 -0.06 -11.13 -4.96
C ASP A 59 -1.49 -11.69 -4.80
N SER A 60 -1.96 -11.82 -3.54
CA SER A 60 -3.31 -12.31 -3.27
C SER A 60 -4.41 -11.36 -3.74
N LEU A 61 -4.17 -10.05 -3.66
CA LEU A 61 -5.10 -9.04 -4.19
C LEU A 61 -5.15 -9.06 -5.71
N GLN A 62 -4.00 -9.21 -6.36
CA GLN A 62 -3.93 -9.33 -7.82
C GLN A 62 -4.65 -10.58 -8.31
N ALA A 63 -4.49 -11.72 -7.62
CA ALA A 63 -5.21 -12.95 -7.94
C ALA A 63 -6.74 -12.85 -7.74
N GLN A 64 -7.20 -11.92 -6.89
CA GLN A 64 -8.62 -11.62 -6.71
C GLN A 64 -9.14 -10.54 -7.67
N ASN A 65 -8.33 -10.14 -8.66
CA ASN A 65 -8.61 -9.05 -9.60
C ASN A 65 -8.96 -7.72 -8.91
N PHE A 66 -8.48 -7.51 -7.67
CA PHE A 66 -8.74 -6.29 -6.92
C PHE A 66 -8.13 -5.05 -7.60
N PHE A 67 -7.01 -5.25 -8.31
CA PHE A 67 -6.27 -4.18 -8.98
C PHE A 67 -6.41 -4.16 -10.51
N GLU A 68 -6.96 -5.20 -11.13
CA GLU A 68 -7.03 -5.34 -12.59
C GLU A 68 -7.85 -4.21 -13.25
N HIS A 69 -8.73 -3.56 -12.47
CA HIS A 69 -9.48 -2.35 -12.82
C HIS A 69 -9.43 -1.28 -11.72
N ALA A 70 -8.42 -1.30 -10.85
CA ALA A 70 -8.32 -0.27 -9.81
C ALA A 70 -7.92 1.05 -10.46
N GLU A 71 -8.92 1.88 -10.74
CA GLU A 71 -8.74 3.29 -11.01
C GLU A 71 -7.90 3.91 -9.89
N TYR A 72 -6.97 4.78 -10.27
CA TYR A 72 -6.18 5.53 -9.32
C TYR A 72 -7.09 6.21 -8.29
N LYS A 73 -6.79 5.99 -7.02
CA LYS A 73 -7.45 6.67 -5.90
C LYS A 73 -6.48 7.64 -5.28
N GLN A 74 -6.90 8.89 -5.14
CA GLN A 74 -6.14 9.85 -4.36
C GLN A 74 -6.05 9.36 -2.91
N LEU A 75 -4.88 9.54 -2.32
CA LEU A 75 -4.68 9.24 -0.91
C LEU A 75 -5.58 10.15 -0.07
N PRO A 76 -6.14 9.65 1.05
CA PRO A 76 -6.82 10.50 2.01
C PRO A 76 -5.89 11.60 2.53
N ASP A 77 -6.43 12.81 2.70
CA ASP A 77 -5.68 13.97 3.20
C ASP A 77 -5.09 13.72 4.61
N ASP A 78 -5.69 12.81 5.38
CA ASP A 78 -5.25 12.41 6.72
C ASP A 78 -4.27 11.22 6.73
N SER A 79 -3.79 10.76 5.56
CA SER A 79 -2.91 9.59 5.45
C SER A 79 -1.61 9.74 6.27
N GLN A 80 -1.16 10.97 6.56
CA GLN A 80 0.06 11.31 7.32
C GLN A 80 1.32 10.54 6.90
N PHE A 81 1.32 9.93 5.72
CA PHE A 81 2.33 8.96 5.33
C PHE A 81 3.64 9.68 5.02
N ILE A 82 3.56 10.74 4.23
CA ILE A 82 4.73 11.51 3.82
C ILE A 82 5.37 12.22 5.01
N GLU A 83 4.58 12.74 5.94
CA GLU A 83 5.08 13.40 7.16
C GLU A 83 5.82 12.42 8.08
N LYS A 84 5.42 11.14 8.09
CA LYS A 84 6.01 10.11 8.95
C LYS A 84 7.20 9.40 8.34
N HIS A 85 7.18 9.19 7.02
CA HIS A 85 8.07 8.25 6.33
C HIS A 85 8.81 8.85 5.14
N TYR A 86 8.87 10.18 5.02
CA TYR A 86 9.59 10.82 3.92
C TYR A 86 11.06 10.38 3.84
N ASP A 87 11.76 10.39 4.97
CA ASP A 87 13.17 10.03 5.03
C ASP A 87 13.39 8.55 4.68
N GLU A 88 12.54 7.65 5.19
CA GLU A 88 12.56 6.24 4.84
C GLU A 88 12.27 6.02 3.34
N LEU A 89 11.25 6.69 2.81
CA LEU A 89 10.85 6.58 1.41
C LEU A 89 11.97 7.04 0.48
N ARG A 90 12.61 8.17 0.79
CA ARG A 90 13.77 8.67 0.05
C ARG A 90 14.95 7.72 0.15
N HIS A 91 15.30 7.28 1.36
CA HIS A 91 16.41 6.35 1.61
C HIS A 91 16.26 5.04 0.84
N TYR A 92 15.05 4.46 0.82
CA TYR A 92 14.82 3.22 0.07
C TYR A 92 14.77 3.44 -1.43
N ARG A 93 14.28 4.58 -1.93
CA ARG A 93 14.40 4.95 -3.35
C ARG A 93 15.86 4.99 -3.80
N GLU A 94 16.72 5.66 -3.02
CA GLU A 94 18.16 5.75 -3.29
C GLU A 94 18.82 4.36 -3.27
N LYS A 95 18.46 3.50 -2.30
CA LYS A 95 18.98 2.12 -2.23
C LYS A 95 18.52 1.22 -3.38
N LEU A 96 17.30 1.41 -3.87
CA LEU A 96 16.77 0.65 -5.00
C LEU A 96 17.39 1.11 -6.33
N GLY A 97 17.88 2.35 -6.39
CA GLY A 97 18.57 2.89 -7.56
C GLY A 97 17.67 3.14 -8.77
N LYS A 98 16.34 3.08 -8.59
CA LYS A 98 15.33 3.34 -9.62
C LYS A 98 14.08 3.98 -9.02
N SER A 99 13.26 4.61 -9.86
CA SER A 99 11.99 5.19 -9.41
C SER A 99 11.00 4.10 -8.98
N PHE A 100 10.03 4.45 -8.13
CA PHE A 100 9.00 3.50 -7.72
C PHE A 100 8.04 3.16 -8.86
N GLY A 101 7.79 4.11 -9.77
CA GLY A 101 6.99 3.90 -10.97
C GLY A 101 7.59 2.89 -11.97
N GLU A 102 8.88 2.59 -11.88
CA GLU A 102 9.56 1.60 -12.74
C GLU A 102 9.37 0.14 -12.29
N PHE A 103 8.74 -0.11 -11.15
CA PHE A 103 8.37 -1.45 -10.73
C PHE A 103 7.05 -1.87 -11.39
N GLY A 104 6.97 -3.13 -11.84
CA GLY A 104 5.77 -3.63 -12.51
C GLY A 104 4.58 -3.85 -11.58
N SER A 105 4.83 -4.08 -10.28
CA SER A 105 3.79 -4.25 -9.28
C SER A 105 4.27 -3.89 -7.87
N ALA A 106 3.31 -3.60 -6.98
CA ALA A 106 3.61 -3.41 -5.56
C ALA A 106 4.27 -4.66 -4.94
N SER A 107 3.87 -5.86 -5.36
CA SER A 107 4.51 -7.10 -4.94
C SER A 107 6.00 -7.14 -5.28
N GLU A 108 6.38 -6.71 -6.48
CA GLU A 108 7.77 -6.63 -6.92
C GLU A 108 8.56 -5.65 -6.03
N LEU A 109 8.01 -4.46 -5.77
CA LEU A 109 8.60 -3.47 -4.87
C LEU A 109 8.86 -4.06 -3.48
N PHE A 110 7.86 -4.71 -2.87
CA PHE A 110 7.99 -5.29 -1.54
C PHE A 110 9.01 -6.44 -1.50
N ARG A 111 9.14 -7.24 -2.57
CA ARG A 111 10.19 -8.26 -2.69
C ARG A 111 11.58 -7.64 -2.73
N GLU A 112 11.77 -6.54 -3.46
CA GLU A 112 13.04 -5.83 -3.48
C GLU A 112 13.34 -5.18 -2.11
N LEU A 113 12.35 -4.54 -1.47
CA LEU A 113 12.49 -3.96 -0.13
C LEU A 113 12.87 -5.01 0.93
N SER A 114 12.39 -6.24 0.78
CA SER A 114 12.69 -7.33 1.71
C SER A 114 14.19 -7.63 1.86
N LYS A 115 14.99 -7.34 0.83
CA LYS A 115 16.44 -7.52 0.81
C LYS A 115 17.16 -6.56 1.77
N PHE A 116 16.52 -5.43 2.10
CA PHE A 116 17.07 -4.39 2.97
C PHE A 116 16.61 -4.49 4.42
N LYS A 117 15.83 -5.53 4.78
CA LYS A 117 15.40 -5.73 6.16
C LYS A 117 16.63 -5.81 7.09
N PRO A 118 16.73 -4.95 8.12
CA PRO A 118 17.80 -5.06 9.11
C PRO A 118 17.78 -6.43 9.78
N LYS A 119 18.95 -7.03 9.97
CA LYS A 119 19.10 -8.32 10.67
C LYS A 119 19.58 -8.06 12.08
N PHE A 120 18.91 -8.64 13.06
CA PHE A 120 19.42 -8.69 14.44
C PHE A 120 20.80 -9.36 14.47
N GLY A 121 21.80 -8.68 15.03
CA GLY A 121 23.11 -9.28 15.33
C GLY A 121 24.00 -9.58 14.12
N SER A 122 23.69 -9.06 12.92
CA SER A 122 24.54 -9.26 11.73
C SER A 122 25.61 -8.18 11.62
N ARG A 123 26.50 -8.10 12.61
CA ARG A 123 27.83 -7.51 12.41
C ARG A 123 28.89 -8.51 12.84
N ASN A 124 29.79 -8.84 11.91
CA ASN A 124 31.07 -9.46 12.23
C ASN A 124 31.88 -8.45 13.07
N THR A 125 31.72 -8.42 14.38
CA THR A 125 32.56 -7.58 15.27
C THR A 125 33.44 -8.46 16.12
N ARG A 126 34.68 -8.61 15.67
CA ARG A 126 35.83 -9.09 16.44
C ARG A 126 36.31 -8.05 17.47
N THR A 127 35.44 -7.15 17.89
CA THR A 127 35.71 -6.04 18.81
C THR A 127 34.45 -5.79 19.61
N VAL A 128 34.54 -5.98 20.92
CA VAL A 128 33.48 -5.74 21.90
C VAL A 128 33.38 -4.24 22.14
N PRO A 129 32.18 -3.66 21.96
CA PRO A 129 31.71 -2.68 22.92
C PRO A 129 30.26 -2.98 23.36
N ASP A 130 29.96 -2.69 24.62
CA ASP A 130 28.66 -2.68 25.31
C ASP A 130 27.46 -3.29 24.56
N THR A 131 27.28 -4.59 24.78
CA THR A 131 26.31 -5.47 24.13
C THR A 131 24.85 -5.01 24.25
N GLU A 132 24.49 -4.26 25.30
CA GLU A 132 23.10 -3.85 25.55
C GLU A 132 22.65 -2.67 24.66
N VAL A 133 23.47 -1.62 24.54
CA VAL A 133 23.12 -0.43 23.73
C VAL A 133 23.06 -0.74 22.23
N LEU A 134 23.89 -1.69 21.76
CA LEU A 134 23.91 -2.11 20.36
C LEU A 134 22.70 -2.97 19.99
N GLN A 135 22.21 -3.82 20.91
CA GLN A 135 21.01 -4.62 20.69
C GLN A 135 19.76 -3.74 20.56
N ASP A 136 19.65 -2.70 21.38
CA ASP A 136 18.52 -1.76 21.34
C ASP A 136 18.44 -0.99 20.01
N MET A 137 19.59 -0.62 19.45
CA MET A 137 19.67 0.10 18.16
C MET A 137 19.30 -0.80 16.97
N ASP A 138 19.75 -2.05 16.97
CA ASP A 138 19.37 -3.04 15.95
C ASP A 138 17.86 -3.35 16.05
N GLN A 139 17.32 -3.44 17.26
CA GLN A 139 15.88 -3.62 17.48
C GLN A 139 15.06 -2.45 16.96
N LEU A 140 15.49 -1.22 17.26
CA LEU A 140 14.82 -0.01 16.79
C LEU A 140 14.82 0.06 15.25
N ALA A 141 15.91 -0.30 14.60
CA ALA A 141 16.00 -0.33 13.14
C ALA A 141 15.00 -1.33 12.52
N VAL A 142 14.86 -2.51 13.11
CA VAL A 142 13.87 -3.51 12.66
C VAL A 142 12.44 -3.00 12.86
N VAL A 143 12.13 -2.41 14.02
CA VAL A 143 10.80 -1.85 14.30
C VAL A 143 10.45 -0.72 13.34
N LYS A 144 11.40 0.18 13.06
CA LYS A 144 11.22 1.26 12.09
C LYS A 144 10.96 0.72 10.68
N PHE A 145 11.76 -0.27 10.24
CA PHE A 145 11.55 -0.92 8.95
C PHE A 145 10.17 -1.57 8.86
N ASP A 146 9.79 -2.37 9.86
CA ASP A 146 8.50 -3.07 9.85
C ASP A 146 7.32 -2.08 9.89
N ARG A 147 7.45 -0.97 10.62
CA ARG A 147 6.45 0.11 10.61
C ARG A 147 6.34 0.76 9.23
N PHE A 148 7.46 1.13 8.62
CA PHE A 148 7.50 1.70 7.27
C PHE A 148 6.81 0.79 6.25
N ILE A 149 7.13 -0.51 6.26
CA ILE A 149 6.53 -1.47 5.33
C ILE A 149 5.01 -1.58 5.52
N ASN A 150 4.54 -1.63 6.77
CA ASN A 150 3.12 -1.73 7.05
C ASN A 150 2.36 -0.49 6.56
N ASP A 151 2.87 0.70 6.88
CA ASP A 151 2.24 1.95 6.49
C ASP A 151 2.29 2.14 4.97
N LEU A 152 3.39 1.77 4.31
CA LEU A 152 3.51 1.77 2.85
C LEU A 152 2.51 0.82 2.19
N ALA A 153 2.32 -0.37 2.74
CA ALA A 153 1.34 -1.34 2.23
C ALA A 153 -0.09 -0.80 2.33
N ILE A 154 -0.42 -0.11 3.42
CA ILE A 154 -1.72 0.55 3.60
C ILE A 154 -1.88 1.67 2.56
N THR A 155 -0.89 2.55 2.41
CA THR A 155 -0.90 3.65 1.43
C THR A 155 -1.10 3.13 0.02
N LEU A 156 -0.35 2.11 -0.39
CA LEU A 156 -0.50 1.51 -1.72
C LEU A 156 -1.83 0.77 -1.88
N ARG A 157 -2.37 0.17 -0.82
CA ARG A 157 -3.72 -0.40 -0.89
C ARG A 157 -4.77 0.69 -1.15
N LEU A 158 -4.67 1.81 -0.44
CA LEU A 158 -5.61 2.92 -0.55
C LEU A 158 -5.59 3.57 -1.93
N ASN A 159 -4.40 3.70 -2.53
CA ASN A 159 -4.26 4.34 -3.83
C ASN A 159 -4.53 3.42 -5.02
N GLY A 160 -4.77 2.12 -4.80
CA GLY A 160 -5.02 1.14 -5.86
C GLY A 160 -3.76 0.43 -6.38
N GLY A 161 -2.66 0.45 -5.64
CA GLY A 161 -1.39 -0.20 -5.96
C GLY A 161 -0.50 0.63 -6.89
N HIS A 162 -0.83 1.89 -7.10
CA HIS A 162 -0.16 2.77 -8.05
C HIS A 162 1.16 3.31 -7.48
N LEU A 163 2.29 2.81 -7.98
CA LEU A 163 3.60 3.09 -7.40
C LEU A 163 4.14 4.49 -7.74
N PHE A 164 3.77 5.06 -8.89
CA PHE A 164 4.21 6.40 -9.30
C PHE A 164 3.80 7.49 -8.28
N THR A 165 2.75 7.24 -7.50
CA THR A 165 2.31 8.15 -6.43
C THR A 165 3.41 8.37 -5.40
N LEU A 166 4.25 7.37 -5.13
CA LEU A 166 5.35 7.50 -4.18
C LEU A 166 6.42 8.49 -4.68
N ASP A 167 6.75 8.45 -5.97
CA ASP A 167 7.68 9.41 -6.59
C ASP A 167 7.08 10.83 -6.57
N LEU A 168 5.78 10.95 -6.84
CA LEU A 168 5.07 12.24 -6.78
C LEU A 168 5.07 12.82 -5.36
N LEU A 169 4.85 12.00 -4.34
CA LEU A 169 4.91 12.43 -2.93
C LEU A 169 6.30 12.95 -2.56
N LEU A 170 7.37 12.24 -2.97
CA LEU A 170 8.74 12.69 -2.75
C LEU A 170 8.99 14.03 -3.43
N HIS A 171 8.67 14.14 -4.72
CA HIS A 171 8.89 15.35 -5.49
C HIS A 171 8.13 16.55 -4.91
N ASN A 172 6.86 16.36 -4.53
CA ASN A 172 6.07 17.41 -3.92
C ASN A 172 6.69 17.90 -2.61
N LYS A 173 7.14 16.99 -1.74
CA LYS A 173 7.78 17.35 -0.47
C LYS A 173 9.08 18.13 -0.68
N GLU A 174 9.92 17.69 -1.63
CA GLU A 174 11.15 18.41 -2.00
C GLU A 174 10.84 19.84 -2.49
N LEU A 175 9.81 20.00 -3.32
CA LEU A 175 9.38 21.32 -3.78
C LEU A 175 8.89 22.21 -2.62
N PHE A 176 8.03 21.69 -1.74
CA PHE A 176 7.58 22.44 -0.57
C PHE A 176 8.73 22.87 0.34
N ASP A 177 9.70 21.99 0.57
CA ASP A 177 10.88 22.29 1.39
C ASP A 177 11.74 23.40 0.76
N SER A 178 11.87 23.42 -0.58
CA SER A 178 12.59 24.49 -1.27
C SER A 178 11.90 25.85 -1.10
N PHE A 179 10.58 25.93 -1.21
CA PHE A 179 9.83 27.16 -0.99
C PHE A 179 9.89 27.66 0.46
N GLU A 180 10.00 26.77 1.44
CA GLU A 180 10.19 27.17 2.85
C GLU A 180 11.59 27.71 3.12
N GLN A 181 12.59 27.20 2.40
CA GLN A 181 13.97 27.69 2.50
C GLN A 181 14.14 29.06 1.87
N GLU A 182 13.50 29.33 0.73
CA GLU A 182 13.54 30.64 0.06
C GLU A 182 12.85 31.77 0.84
N LYS A 183 11.96 31.42 1.77
CA LYS A 183 11.26 32.38 2.63
C LYS A 183 12.06 32.79 3.88
N LYS A 184 13.18 32.13 4.17
CA LYS A 184 14.06 32.43 5.30
C LYS A 184 15.21 33.33 4.89
#